data_AF-A0A662RIQ2-F1
#
_entry.id   AF-A0A662RIQ2-F1
#
_cell.length_a   1.000
_cell.length_b   1.000
_cell.length_c   1.000
_cell.angle_alpha   90.00
_cell.angle_beta   90.00
_cell.angle_gamma   90.00
#
_symmetry.space_group_name_H-M   'P 1'
#
loop_
_entity.id
_entity.type
_entity.pdbx_description
1 polymer ?
#
loop_
_entity_poly.entity_id
_entity_poly.type
_entity_poly.pdbx_seq_one_letter_code
_entity_poly.pdbx_strand_id
1 'polypeptide(L)'
;MARASLVVGSGDPDGVRRAVAEALGGIKSEMSVEPLIARLEGEDACVRRDALSGLAQGLEEIDRKLLSRDLGGINPFLDPSEPINDAFAKRADSKLELTFEDVQMRYEKLAARFGLHLAWHAGDH
;
A
#
# COMPACT_ATOMS: atom_id res chain seq x y z
N MET A 1 30.56 -1.18 22.89
CA MET A 1 30.50 -0.91 21.43
C MET A 1 30.36 -2.24 20.70
N ALA A 2 29.14 -2.71 20.46
CA ALA A 2 28.90 -3.94 19.71
C ALA A 2 28.69 -3.58 18.24
N ARG A 3 29.64 -3.96 17.37
CA ARG A 3 29.53 -3.82 15.92
C ARG A 3 28.74 -5.01 15.40
N ALA A 4 27.49 -4.78 15.00
CA ALA A 4 26.71 -5.77 14.26
C ALA A 4 27.22 -5.82 12.82
N SER A 5 27.85 -6.93 12.45
CA SER A 5 28.19 -7.27 11.07
C SER A 5 26.93 -7.69 10.33
N LEU A 6 26.53 -6.92 9.31
CA LEU A 6 25.47 -7.31 8.39
C LEU A 6 26.12 -8.02 7.18
N VAL A 7 26.01 -9.34 7.15
CA VAL A 7 26.32 -10.15 5.97
C VAL A 7 25.10 -10.10 5.04
N VAL A 8 25.22 -9.42 3.90
CA VAL A 8 24.28 -9.56 2.79
C VAL A 8 24.84 -10.65 1.88
N GLY A 9 24.13 -11.78 1.83
CA GLY A 9 24.48 -12.93 1.00
C GLY A 9 23.28 -13.38 0.19
N SER A 10 23.46 -13.38 -1.13
CA SER A 10 22.74 -14.14 -2.16
C SER A 10 21.22 -13.96 -2.34
N GLY A 11 20.84 -13.31 -3.44
CA GLY A 11 20.30 -14.09 -4.57
C GLY A 11 18.79 -14.18 -4.77
N ASP A 12 17.96 -13.75 -3.83
CA ASP A 12 16.49 -13.77 -3.99
C ASP A 12 15.93 -12.34 -4.05
N PRO A 13 15.22 -11.95 -5.14
CA PRO A 13 14.56 -10.64 -5.20
C PRO A 13 13.47 -10.49 -4.12
N ASP A 14 13.04 -11.59 -3.50
CA ASP A 14 12.12 -11.61 -2.36
C ASP A 14 12.84 -11.43 -1.01
N GLY A 15 14.07 -11.94 -0.88
CA GLY A 15 14.89 -11.79 0.34
C GLY A 15 15.37 -10.35 0.54
N VAL A 16 15.82 -9.70 -0.54
CA VAL A 16 16.19 -8.27 -0.50
C VAL A 16 14.96 -7.40 -0.24
N ARG A 17 13.81 -7.72 -0.85
CA ARG A 17 12.56 -6.98 -0.58
C ARG A 17 12.09 -7.13 0.86
N ARG A 18 12.22 -8.32 1.44
CA ARG A 18 11.87 -8.55 2.84
C ARG A 18 12.84 -7.84 3.78
N ALA A 19 14.13 -7.81 3.48
CA ALA A 19 15.12 -7.03 4.24
C ALA A 19 14.87 -5.52 4.14
N VAL A 20 14.44 -5.01 2.98
CA VAL A 20 14.05 -3.60 2.81
C VAL A 20 12.72 -3.29 3.51
N ALA A 21 11.75 -4.20 3.46
CA ALA A 21 10.48 -4.06 4.18
C ALA A 21 10.64 -4.17 5.70
N GLU A 22 11.58 -4.98 6.19
CA GLU A 22 11.97 -5.07 7.60
C GLU A 22 12.80 -3.84 8.02
N ALA A 23 13.69 -3.33 7.16
CA ALA A 23 14.45 -2.10 7.41
C ALA A 23 13.55 -0.84 7.42
N LEU A 24 12.57 -0.76 6.52
CA LEU A 24 11.53 0.29 6.51
C LEU A 24 10.51 0.06 7.64
N GLY A 25 10.23 -1.19 7.98
CA GLY A 25 9.44 -1.60 9.15
C GLY A 25 10.09 -1.18 10.47
N GLY A 26 11.42 -1.13 10.54
CA GLY A 26 12.16 -0.61 11.69
C GLY A 26 12.03 0.90 11.92
N ILE A 27 11.53 1.66 10.93
CA ILE A 27 11.18 3.09 11.07
C ILE A 27 9.75 3.25 11.61
N LYS A 28 8.98 2.16 11.74
CA LYS A 28 7.68 2.14 12.44
C LYS A 28 7.90 2.08 13.95
N SER A 29 8.30 3.19 14.54
CA SER A 29 7.79 3.50 15.87
C SER A 29 6.47 4.25 15.66
N GLU A 30 5.46 3.97 16.47
CA GLU A 30 4.02 4.33 16.39
C GLU A 30 3.66 5.81 16.12
N MET A 31 4.63 6.69 15.91
CA MET A 31 4.49 8.13 15.69
C MET A 31 4.42 8.54 14.19
N SER A 32 4.43 7.60 13.26
CA SER A 32 4.69 7.90 11.82
C SER A 32 3.49 7.84 10.88
N VAL A 33 2.25 7.69 11.37
CA VAL A 33 1.07 7.62 10.47
C VAL A 33 0.87 8.95 9.73
N GLU A 34 0.87 10.06 10.46
CA GLU A 34 0.69 11.42 9.91
C GLU A 34 1.78 11.81 8.89
N PRO A 35 3.09 11.65 9.18
CA PRO A 35 4.13 11.96 8.19
C PRO A 35 4.13 11.01 6.98
N LEU A 36 3.61 9.78 7.11
CA LEU A 36 3.42 8.89 5.96
C LEU A 36 2.24 9.32 5.10
N ILE A 37 1.13 9.77 5.70
CA ILE A 37 -0.01 10.33 4.96
C ILE A 37 0.44 11.55 4.15
N ALA A 38 1.23 12.46 4.72
CA ALA A 38 1.78 13.60 3.98
C ALA A 38 2.66 13.19 2.78
N ARG A 39 3.27 11.99 2.81
CA ARG A 39 4.06 11.46 1.69
C ARG A 39 3.23 10.82 0.59
N LEU A 40 1.94 10.56 0.81
CA LEU A 40 1.04 10.08 -0.24
C LEU A 40 0.81 11.15 -1.32
N GLU A 41 1.03 12.42 -1.01
CA GLU A 41 0.92 13.54 -1.95
C GLU A 41 2.29 14.01 -2.49
N GLY A 42 3.37 13.28 -2.18
CA GLY A 42 4.71 13.62 -2.64
C GLY A 42 4.86 13.53 -4.17
N GLU A 43 5.84 14.24 -4.73
CA GLU A 43 6.06 14.29 -6.19
C GLU A 43 6.54 12.96 -6.78
N ASP A 44 7.34 12.20 -6.02
CA ASP A 44 7.91 10.93 -6.46
C ASP A 44 6.95 9.74 -6.29
N ALA A 45 6.61 9.07 -7.40
CA ALA A 45 5.74 7.89 -7.40
C ALA A 45 6.28 6.74 -6.54
N CYS A 46 7.61 6.57 -6.47
CA CYS A 46 8.24 5.58 -5.59
C CYS A 46 8.00 5.92 -4.12
N VAL A 47 8.15 7.20 -3.75
CA VAL A 47 7.93 7.68 -2.38
C VAL A 47 6.47 7.53 -1.97
N ARG A 48 5.52 7.87 -2.85
CA ARG A 48 4.09 7.67 -2.60
C ARG A 48 3.73 6.21 -2.35
N ARG A 49 4.25 5.30 -3.19
CA ARG A 49 4.03 3.85 -3.07
C ARG A 49 4.66 3.27 -1.79
N ASP A 50 5.85 3.71 -1.43
CA ASP A 50 6.52 3.28 -0.20
C ASP A 50 5.77 3.78 1.05
N ALA A 51 5.25 5.02 0.99
CA ALA A 51 4.40 5.56 2.05
C ALA A 51 3.11 4.74 2.20
N LEU A 52 2.43 4.42 1.09
CA LEU A 52 1.24 3.57 1.09
C LEU A 52 1.54 2.16 1.62
N SER A 53 2.66 1.57 1.23
CA SER A 53 3.15 0.28 1.74
C SER A 53 3.38 0.30 3.25
N GLY A 54 3.99 1.38 3.77
CA GLY A 54 4.19 1.59 5.20
C GLY A 54 2.87 1.65 5.98
N LEU A 55 1.88 2.38 5.46
CA LEU A 55 0.54 2.51 6.04
C LEU A 55 -0.24 1.19 5.98
N ALA A 56 -0.15 0.46 4.87
CA ALA A 56 -0.90 -0.77 4.63
C ALA A 56 -0.54 -1.92 5.61
N GLN A 57 0.62 -1.84 6.25
CA GLN A 57 1.07 -2.86 7.19
C GLN A 57 0.35 -2.83 8.54
N GLY A 58 -0.31 -1.72 8.88
CA GLY A 58 -1.20 -1.60 10.03
C GLY A 58 -2.67 -1.85 9.72
N LEU A 59 -2.99 -2.23 8.47
CA LEU A 59 -4.34 -2.51 8.01
C LEU A 59 -4.67 -4.00 8.09
N GLU A 60 -5.96 -4.30 7.92
CA GLU A 60 -6.40 -5.67 7.72
C GLU A 60 -5.79 -6.28 6.46
N GLU A 61 -5.68 -7.61 6.44
CA GLU A 61 -5.08 -8.32 5.31
C GLU A 61 -5.77 -8.00 3.98
N ILE A 62 -7.10 -7.90 3.99
CA ILE A 62 -7.88 -7.60 2.78
C ILE A 62 -7.59 -6.18 2.30
N ASP A 63 -7.62 -5.20 3.18
CA ASP A 63 -7.32 -3.80 2.84
C ASP A 63 -5.90 -3.65 2.29
N ARG A 64 -4.94 -4.32 2.92
CA ARG A 64 -3.55 -4.39 2.43
C ARG A 64 -3.48 -5.02 1.04
N LYS A 65 -4.25 -6.08 0.78
CA LYS A 65 -4.34 -6.71 -0.55
C LYS A 65 -4.94 -5.76 -1.57
N LEU A 66 -6.03 -5.06 -1.25
CA LEU A 66 -6.66 -4.08 -2.12
C LEU A 66 -5.69 -2.96 -2.57
N LEU A 67 -4.75 -2.56 -1.70
CA LEU A 67 -3.74 -1.55 -2.02
C LEU A 67 -2.55 -2.08 -2.84
N SER A 68 -2.46 -3.38 -3.12
CA SER A 68 -1.40 -4.00 -3.92
C SER A 68 -1.84 -4.16 -5.37
N ARG A 69 -0.97 -3.83 -6.34
CA ARG A 69 -1.27 -3.94 -7.79
C ARG A 69 -1.69 -5.36 -8.20
N ASP A 70 -1.13 -6.36 -7.55
CA ASP A 70 -1.41 -7.76 -7.81
C ASP A 70 -2.45 -8.34 -6.85
N LEU A 71 -3.02 -7.53 -5.95
CA LEU A 71 -3.94 -7.97 -4.91
C LEU A 71 -3.35 -9.03 -3.98
N GLY A 72 -2.02 -9.05 -3.86
CA GLY A 72 -1.26 -9.99 -3.04
C GLY A 72 -0.89 -9.44 -1.65
N GLY A 73 -1.15 -8.15 -1.42
CA GLY A 73 -0.80 -7.47 -0.17
C GLY A 73 0.70 -7.21 0.01
N ILE A 74 1.48 -7.43 -1.06
CA ILE A 74 2.92 -7.20 -1.10
C ILE A 74 3.26 -6.27 -2.28
N ASN A 75 4.46 -5.73 -2.25
CA ASN A 75 4.97 -4.85 -3.31
C ASN A 75 4.86 -5.53 -4.70
N PRO A 76 4.46 -4.79 -5.76
CA PRO A 76 4.26 -3.34 -5.77
C PRO A 76 2.86 -2.89 -5.29
N PHE A 77 2.82 -1.84 -4.45
CA PHE A 77 1.59 -1.13 -4.08
C PHE A 77 1.12 -0.18 -5.19
N LEU A 78 -0.17 0.17 -5.15
CA LEU A 78 -0.78 1.17 -6.04
C LEU A 78 -0.16 2.54 -5.81
N ASP A 79 -0.20 3.38 -6.85
CA ASP A 79 0.11 4.79 -6.68
C ASP A 79 -1.14 5.51 -6.13
N PRO A 80 -1.11 6.09 -4.91
CA PRO A 80 -2.27 6.78 -4.33
C PRO A 80 -2.72 8.02 -5.13
N SER A 81 -1.85 8.59 -5.98
CA SER A 81 -2.25 9.68 -6.87
C SER A 81 -3.02 9.21 -8.10
N GLU A 82 -2.94 7.93 -8.45
CA GLU A 82 -3.71 7.38 -9.57
C GLU A 82 -5.12 6.99 -9.12
N PRO A 83 -6.17 7.30 -9.90
CA PRO A 83 -7.53 6.92 -9.56
C PRO A 83 -7.72 5.40 -9.64
N ILE A 84 -8.24 4.83 -8.57
CA ILE A 84 -8.67 3.42 -8.52
C ILE A 84 -9.95 3.31 -9.35
N ASN A 85 -9.89 2.55 -10.44
CA ASN A 85 -10.99 2.39 -11.37
C ASN A 85 -11.87 1.17 -11.08
N ASP A 86 -13.08 1.17 -11.63
CA ASP A 86 -14.04 0.07 -11.48
C ASP A 86 -13.49 -1.27 -11.99
N ALA A 87 -12.64 -1.25 -13.02
CA ALA A 87 -12.04 -2.46 -13.55
C ALA A 87 -11.12 -3.13 -12.53
N PHE A 88 -10.34 -2.35 -11.79
CA PHE A 88 -9.49 -2.83 -10.72
C PHE A 88 -10.32 -3.32 -9.53
N ALA A 89 -11.36 -2.58 -9.14
CA ALA A 89 -12.28 -3.00 -8.09
C ALA A 89 -13.01 -4.31 -8.43
N LYS A 90 -13.48 -4.48 -9.68
CA LYS A 90 -14.07 -5.75 -10.15
C LYS A 90 -13.07 -6.92 -10.13
N ARG A 91 -11.81 -6.67 -10.51
CA ARG A 91 -10.76 -7.68 -10.40
C ARG A 91 -10.52 -8.08 -8.94
N ALA A 92 -10.59 -7.12 -8.02
CA ALA A 92 -10.43 -7.36 -6.59
C ALA A 92 -11.57 -8.18 -5.99
N ASP A 93 -12.83 -7.89 -6.36
CA ASP A 93 -14.01 -8.70 -6.06
C ASP A 93 -13.74 -10.17 -6.42
N SER A 94 -13.45 -10.45 -7.70
CA SER A 94 -13.31 -11.84 -8.17
C SER A 94 -12.10 -12.55 -7.57
N LYS A 95 -11.01 -11.84 -7.31
CA LYS A 95 -9.77 -12.44 -6.81
C LYS A 95 -9.76 -12.65 -5.30
N LEU A 96 -10.47 -11.81 -4.55
CA LEU A 96 -10.54 -11.89 -3.09
C LEU A 96 -11.82 -12.56 -2.61
N GLU A 97 -12.66 -13.05 -3.53
CA GLU A 97 -13.96 -13.69 -3.25
C GLU A 97 -14.87 -12.77 -2.42
N LEU A 98 -14.90 -11.49 -2.78
CA LEU A 98 -15.69 -10.43 -2.14
C LEU A 98 -16.74 -9.91 -3.10
N THR A 99 -17.82 -9.32 -2.59
CA THR A 99 -18.76 -8.61 -3.47
C THR A 99 -18.16 -7.29 -3.95
N PHE A 100 -18.56 -6.83 -5.15
CA PHE A 100 -18.18 -5.51 -5.64
C PHE A 100 -18.54 -4.38 -4.66
N GLU A 101 -19.69 -4.49 -3.99
CA GLU A 101 -20.14 -3.53 -2.97
C GLU A 101 -19.19 -3.50 -1.76
N ASP A 102 -18.78 -4.66 -1.25
CA ASP A 102 -17.81 -4.74 -0.14
C ASP A 102 -16.46 -4.14 -0.53
N VAL A 103 -16.01 -4.39 -1.76
CA VAL A 103 -14.77 -3.84 -2.29
C VAL A 103 -14.85 -2.32 -2.40
N GLN A 104 -15.95 -1.79 -2.94
CA GLN A 104 -16.19 -0.34 -2.99
C GLN A 104 -16.22 0.25 -1.58
N MET A 105 -16.98 -0.32 -0.66
CA MET A 105 -17.07 0.16 0.73
C MET A 105 -15.69 0.21 1.41
N ARG A 106 -14.83 -0.77 1.16
CA ARG A 106 -13.44 -0.76 1.66
C ARG A 106 -12.64 0.35 1.01
N TYR A 107 -12.71 0.52 -0.31
CA TYR A 107 -12.05 1.63 -0.98
C TYR A 107 -12.54 3.00 -0.49
N GLU A 108 -13.82 3.17 -0.22
CA GLU A 108 -14.36 4.40 0.40
C GLU A 108 -13.71 4.69 1.76
N LYS A 109 -13.60 3.67 2.63
CA LYS A 109 -12.94 3.81 3.93
C LYS A 109 -11.45 4.14 3.79
N LEU A 110 -10.76 3.49 2.86
CA LEU A 110 -9.35 3.72 2.58
C LEU A 110 -9.12 5.11 1.97
N ALA A 111 -10.00 5.56 1.07
CA ALA A 111 -9.97 6.90 0.49
C ALA A 111 -10.21 7.98 1.54
N ALA A 112 -11.21 7.81 2.42
CA ALA A 112 -11.47 8.75 3.51
C ALA A 112 -10.29 8.86 4.50
N ARG A 113 -9.52 7.79 4.68
CA ARG A 113 -8.38 7.75 5.60
C ARG A 113 -7.07 8.26 4.99
N PHE A 114 -6.85 7.99 3.71
CA PHE A 114 -5.56 8.17 3.04
C PHE A 114 -5.60 9.14 1.85
N GLY A 115 -6.76 9.71 1.52
CA GLY A 115 -6.90 10.62 0.37
C GLY A 115 -6.75 9.92 -0.98
N LEU A 116 -7.14 8.65 -1.09
CA LEU A 116 -7.07 7.91 -2.35
C LEU A 116 -8.11 8.43 -3.35
N HIS A 117 -7.72 8.49 -4.61
CA HIS A 117 -8.62 8.90 -5.68
C HIS A 117 -9.44 7.70 -6.17
N LEU A 118 -10.76 7.83 -6.20
CA LEU A 118 -11.66 6.79 -6.72
C LEU A 118 -12.29 7.28 -8.01
N ALA A 119 -12.18 6.50 -9.09
CA ALA A 119 -12.63 6.93 -10.41
C ALA A 119 -14.15 7.17 -10.47
N TRP A 120 -14.93 6.44 -9.68
CA TRP A 120 -16.38 6.61 -9.58
C TRP A 120 -16.80 7.90 -8.85
N HIS A 121 -15.88 8.60 -8.18
CA HIS A 121 -16.09 9.97 -7.68
C HIS A 121 -15.57 11.05 -8.63
N ALA A 122 -14.72 10.68 -9.59
CA ALA A 122 -14.12 11.63 -10.54
C ALA A 122 -15.09 12.12 -11.64
N GLY A 123 -16.34 11.64 -11.64
CA GLY A 123 -17.39 12.00 -12.60
C GLY A 123 -18.32 13.14 -12.18
N ASP A 124 -18.10 13.78 -11.02
CA ASP A 124 -18.99 14.83 -10.47
C ASP A 124 -18.56 16.27 -10.82
N HIS A 125 -17.95 16.49 -11.99
CA HIS A 125 -17.54 17.83 -12.46
C HIS A 125 -18.29 18.30 -13.70
#